data_AF-E8X2M3-F1
#
_entry.id   AF-E8X2M3-F1
#
_cell.length_a   1.000
_cell.length_b   1.000
_cell.length_c   1.000
_cell.angle_alpha   90.00
_cell.angle_beta   90.00
_cell.angle_gamma   90.00
#
_symmetry.space_group_name_H-M   'P 1'
#
loop_
_entity.id
_entity.type
_entity.pdbx_description
1 polymer ?
#
loop_
_entity_poly.entity_id
_entity_poly.type
_entity_poly.pdbx_seq_one_letter_code
_entity_poly.pdbx_strand_id
1 'polypeptide(L)'
;MNVCLGLLGRKALGMFVLALLVGGRMVWAQDAPSASQAPQSHMEAPPVQQTGAPIVRIEPESSYDKTIFLKTFPVADLAFLKQYDGAPAKDLIHDKQFKKVLKDVLPGCMFHYGKDMPLDEAVDMVMKDSRVPVRIRDGRYVVVSGLGGPYLSGRGFVWIDMQDGVALGGFYFHPTNGEPTPTLAIYSKQIKEDQVAMSELPPVFGQDMAEWQNESRVPTVTTQYFLTGKNKRVLLEHDEDYCSPADGMVAPAGDCEELNADAADADEQAAYYLDQVHYATNATAWMIGADQVAWIGVRERTCGGVVDPLGCRIRVTREHTHVIIGRGPVGHGGRR
;
A
#
# COMPACT_ATOMS: atom_id res chain seq x y z
N MET A 1 -6.65 -55.28 -36.39
CA MET A 1 -6.96 -56.25 -35.31
C MET A 1 -7.33 -55.44 -34.07
N ASN A 2 -8.56 -55.66 -33.56
CA ASN A 2 -9.16 -55.26 -32.26
C ASN A 2 -9.04 -53.78 -31.84
N VAL A 3 -10.07 -52.92 -31.81
CA VAL A 3 -11.44 -52.96 -31.22
C VAL A 3 -11.46 -53.26 -29.71
N CYS A 4 -11.81 -52.23 -28.92
CA CYS A 4 -12.57 -52.19 -27.65
C CYS A 4 -12.45 -50.74 -27.13
N LEU A 5 -13.42 -49.81 -27.19
CA LEU A 5 -14.87 -49.79 -26.92
C LEU A 5 -15.25 -49.90 -25.43
N GLY A 6 -15.81 -48.79 -24.92
CA GLY A 6 -16.73 -48.74 -23.77
C GLY A 6 -16.19 -48.06 -22.51
N LEU A 7 -16.98 -47.41 -21.67
CA LEU A 7 -18.38 -46.96 -21.72
C LEU A 7 -18.64 -46.27 -20.35
N LEU A 8 -19.64 -45.38 -20.29
CA LEU A 8 -20.40 -44.94 -19.09
C LEU A 8 -19.67 -43.93 -18.16
N GLY A 9 -20.16 -42.71 -17.89
CA GLY A 9 -21.53 -42.18 -17.98
C GLY A 9 -22.33 -42.56 -16.72
N ARG A 10 -22.36 -41.68 -15.71
CA ARG A 10 -23.44 -41.63 -14.70
C ARG A 10 -23.53 -40.25 -14.03
N LYS A 11 -24.65 -39.57 -14.31
CA LYS A 11 -25.25 -38.52 -13.50
C LYS A 11 -26.12 -39.17 -12.41
N ALA A 12 -26.16 -38.61 -11.20
CA ALA A 12 -27.29 -38.63 -10.26
C ALA A 12 -26.97 -37.61 -9.15
N LEU A 13 -27.80 -36.59 -8.91
CA LEU A 13 -28.87 -36.59 -7.89
C LEU A 13 -28.30 -37.00 -6.52
N GLY A 14 -28.26 -36.19 -5.47
CA GLY A 14 -29.09 -35.06 -5.07
C GLY A 14 -29.39 -35.26 -3.58
N MET A 15 -29.33 -34.22 -2.76
CA MET A 15 -30.18 -34.12 -1.56
C MET A 15 -30.10 -32.71 -0.98
N PHE A 16 -31.21 -32.00 -1.17
CA PHE A 16 -31.66 -30.94 -0.30
C PHE A 16 -31.87 -31.51 1.11
N VAL A 17 -31.33 -30.84 2.13
CA VAL A 17 -31.92 -30.87 3.47
C VAL A 17 -32.11 -29.43 3.93
N LEU A 18 -33.38 -29.09 4.06
CA LEU A 18 -33.96 -27.89 4.62
C LEU A 18 -34.39 -28.22 6.07
N ALA A 19 -33.95 -27.43 7.05
CA ALA A 19 -34.56 -27.34 8.39
C ALA A 19 -34.19 -25.95 8.95
N LEU A 20 -35.05 -24.94 8.82
CA LEU A 20 -36.18 -24.57 9.68
C LEU A 20 -35.82 -24.20 11.14
N LEU A 21 -36.02 -22.90 11.40
CA LEU A 21 -36.65 -22.27 12.57
C LEU A 21 -35.94 -22.33 13.93
N VAL A 22 -35.57 -21.15 14.45
CA VAL A 22 -36.12 -20.47 15.66
C VAL A 22 -35.64 -19.01 15.53
N GLY A 23 -36.45 -17.94 15.51
CA GLY A 23 -37.54 -17.60 16.42
C GLY A 23 -37.03 -16.58 17.44
N GLY A 24 -36.97 -15.29 17.07
CA GLY A 24 -36.50 -14.23 17.96
C GLY A 24 -37.01 -12.85 17.53
N ARG A 25 -38.26 -12.55 17.87
CA ARG A 25 -38.80 -11.19 17.86
C ARG A 25 -38.27 -10.46 19.10
N MET A 26 -37.61 -9.31 18.91
CA MET A 26 -37.54 -8.30 19.96
C MET A 26 -38.08 -6.98 19.40
N VAL A 27 -39.00 -6.43 20.18
CA VAL A 27 -39.89 -5.31 19.90
C VAL A 27 -39.47 -4.20 20.86
N TRP A 28 -39.21 -3.02 20.29
CA TRP A 28 -39.41 -1.66 20.81
C TRP A 28 -38.54 -1.13 21.96
N ALA A 29 -37.89 0.00 21.65
CA ALA A 29 -37.86 1.25 22.41
C ALA A 29 -36.99 2.24 21.59
N GLN A 30 -37.17 3.55 21.52
CA GLN A 30 -38.24 4.50 21.83
C GLN A 30 -37.69 5.82 21.27
N ASP A 31 -38.51 6.60 20.58
CA ASP A 31 -38.16 7.97 20.19
C ASP A 31 -37.85 8.81 21.43
N ALA A 32 -36.78 9.60 21.37
CA ALA A 32 -36.53 10.70 22.28
C ALA A 32 -36.18 11.98 21.49
N PRO A 33 -36.60 13.15 22.01
CA PRO A 33 -36.91 14.31 21.18
C PRO A 33 -35.73 15.20 20.84
N SER A 34 -35.93 15.89 19.71
CA SER A 34 -35.23 17.08 19.23
C SER A 34 -35.19 18.19 20.28
N ALA A 35 -34.02 18.82 20.46
CA ALA A 35 -33.88 20.06 21.21
C ALA A 35 -32.84 20.99 20.57
N SER A 36 -33.30 22.22 20.32
CA SER A 36 -32.57 23.49 20.25
C SER A 36 -31.62 23.74 19.08
N GLN A 37 -32.20 24.27 18.00
CA GLN A 37 -31.54 25.24 17.13
C GLN A 37 -31.27 26.55 17.91
N ALA A 38 -30.01 26.98 17.94
CA ALA A 38 -29.64 28.33 18.33
C ALA A 38 -29.69 29.27 17.10
N PRO A 39 -30.06 30.55 17.27
CA PRO A 39 -30.18 31.49 16.16
C PRO A 39 -28.81 31.85 15.57
N GLN A 40 -28.69 31.69 14.25
CA GLN A 40 -27.56 32.19 13.46
C GLN A 40 -27.64 33.72 13.37
N SER A 41 -26.67 34.41 13.96
CA SER A 41 -26.42 35.83 13.71
C SER A 41 -25.71 35.98 12.36
N HIS A 42 -26.45 36.46 11.35
CA HIS A 42 -25.88 36.95 10.10
C HIS A 42 -25.11 38.25 10.37
N MET A 43 -23.78 38.19 10.40
CA MET A 43 -22.94 39.34 10.06
C MET A 43 -22.42 39.13 8.64
N GLU A 44 -23.04 39.84 7.71
CA GLU A 44 -22.63 39.94 6.32
C GLU A 44 -21.40 40.86 6.27
N ALA A 45 -20.22 40.28 6.02
CA ALA A 45 -19.01 41.03 5.73
C ALA A 45 -18.97 41.38 4.23
N PRO A 46 -18.49 42.58 3.85
CA PRO A 46 -18.48 43.01 2.46
C PRO A 46 -17.50 42.17 1.62
N PRO A 47 -17.80 41.95 0.33
CA PRO A 47 -16.95 41.16 -0.55
C PRO A 47 -15.65 41.91 -0.86
N VAL A 48 -14.53 41.35 -0.41
CA VAL A 48 -13.20 41.77 -0.83
C VAL A 48 -12.94 41.17 -2.22
N GLN A 49 -12.97 42.02 -3.26
CA GLN A 49 -12.48 41.67 -4.58
C GLN A 49 -10.95 41.52 -4.53
N GLN A 50 -10.47 40.29 -4.39
CA GLN A 50 -9.06 39.97 -4.67
C GLN A 50 -8.87 39.75 -6.17
N THR A 51 -8.43 40.80 -6.85
CA THR A 51 -7.80 40.70 -8.17
C THR A 51 -6.37 40.23 -7.97
N GLY A 52 -6.18 38.92 -7.79
CA GLY A 52 -4.87 38.29 -7.68
C GLY A 52 -4.39 37.82 -9.05
N ALA A 53 -3.29 38.38 -9.54
CA ALA A 53 -2.53 37.80 -10.65
C ALA A 53 -2.13 36.35 -10.32
N PRO A 54 -1.96 35.46 -11.32
CA PRO A 54 -1.63 34.06 -11.07
C PRO A 54 -0.30 33.98 -10.31
N ILE A 55 -0.38 33.48 -9.08
CA ILE A 55 0.79 33.11 -8.28
C ILE A 55 1.44 31.94 -9.02
N VAL A 56 2.55 32.20 -9.71
CA VAL A 56 3.44 31.16 -10.22
C VAL A 56 4.06 30.51 -8.99
N ARG A 57 3.49 29.38 -8.57
CA ARG A 57 4.04 28.54 -7.51
C ARG A 57 5.33 27.92 -8.07
N ILE A 58 6.47 28.50 -7.71
CA ILE A 58 7.77 27.90 -7.98
C ILE A 58 7.84 26.69 -7.04
N GLU A 59 7.60 25.49 -7.57
CA GLU A 59 7.78 24.27 -6.79
C GLU A 59 9.26 24.15 -6.43
N PRO A 60 9.60 23.91 -5.15
CA PRO A 60 10.97 23.62 -4.78
C PRO A 60 11.43 22.39 -5.57
N GLU A 61 12.57 22.49 -6.25
CA GLU A 61 13.20 21.33 -6.88
C GLU A 61 13.32 20.22 -5.83
N SER A 62 12.59 19.13 -6.04
CA SER A 62 12.49 18.05 -5.07
C SER A 62 13.87 17.44 -4.82
N SER A 63 14.31 17.44 -3.56
CA SER A 63 15.67 17.09 -3.12
C SER A 63 16.00 15.59 -3.11
N TYR A 64 15.23 14.74 -3.79
CA TYR A 64 15.47 13.30 -3.81
C TYR A 64 16.52 12.92 -4.87
N ASP A 65 17.27 11.84 -4.63
CA ASP A 65 18.29 11.37 -5.56
C ASP A 65 17.66 10.64 -6.75
N LYS A 66 17.53 11.35 -7.88
CA LYS A 66 17.01 10.77 -9.14
C LYS A 66 17.86 9.61 -9.66
N THR A 67 19.11 9.46 -9.23
CA THR A 67 20.01 8.42 -9.74
C THR A 67 19.68 7.01 -9.24
N ILE A 68 18.77 6.86 -8.27
CA ILE A 68 18.25 5.54 -7.85
C ILE A 68 17.35 4.92 -8.91
N PHE A 69 16.76 5.74 -9.81
CA PHE A 69 15.88 5.32 -10.88
C PHE A 69 16.64 5.01 -12.17
N LEU A 70 16.58 3.75 -12.59
CA LEU A 70 17.10 3.23 -13.85
C LEU A 70 16.01 3.27 -14.92
N LYS A 71 16.43 3.50 -16.16
CA LYS A 71 15.56 3.38 -17.35
C LYS A 71 14.25 4.18 -17.18
N THR A 72 14.38 5.45 -16.81
CA THR A 72 13.24 6.37 -16.80
C THR A 72 12.65 6.48 -18.20
N PHE A 73 11.35 6.75 -18.27
CA PHE A 73 10.64 6.88 -19.53
C PHE A 73 10.95 8.22 -20.21
N PRO A 74 11.19 8.24 -21.53
CA PRO A 74 11.19 9.49 -22.28
C PRO A 74 9.84 10.22 -22.13
N VAL A 75 9.87 11.54 -21.90
CA VAL A 75 8.66 12.38 -21.77
C VAL A 75 7.69 12.19 -22.94
N ALA A 76 8.21 12.05 -24.16
CA ALA A 76 7.41 11.84 -25.36
C ALA A 76 6.60 10.53 -25.32
N ASP A 77 7.15 9.48 -24.67
CA ASP A 77 6.49 8.19 -24.54
C ASP A 77 5.37 8.21 -23.49
N LEU A 78 5.33 9.22 -22.62
CA LEU A 78 4.29 9.42 -21.59
C LEU A 78 3.25 10.47 -21.98
N ALA A 79 3.47 11.24 -23.06
CA ALA A 79 2.60 12.34 -23.46
C ALA A 79 1.14 11.90 -23.72
N PHE A 80 0.92 10.66 -24.16
CA PHE A 80 -0.41 10.11 -24.42
C PHE A 80 -1.27 10.02 -23.16
N LEU A 81 -0.69 9.95 -21.96
CA LEU A 81 -1.43 9.83 -20.69
C LEU A 81 -2.37 11.02 -20.46
N LYS A 82 -2.02 12.21 -20.97
CA LYS A 82 -2.80 13.44 -20.81
C LYS A 82 -4.24 13.32 -21.35
N GLN A 83 -4.48 12.47 -22.34
CA GLN A 83 -5.81 12.29 -22.91
C GLN A 83 -6.77 11.52 -21.98
N TYR A 84 -6.25 10.92 -20.91
CA TYR A 84 -7.02 10.11 -19.96
C TYR A 84 -7.40 10.88 -18.69
N ASP A 85 -7.05 12.15 -18.55
CA ASP A 85 -7.44 12.92 -17.35
C ASP A 85 -8.96 12.90 -17.14
N GLY A 86 -9.39 12.49 -15.96
CA GLY A 86 -10.80 12.29 -15.61
C GLY A 86 -11.48 11.07 -16.24
N ALA A 87 -10.83 10.34 -17.16
CA ALA A 87 -11.37 9.13 -17.74
C ALA A 87 -11.34 7.97 -16.72
N PRO A 88 -12.26 6.99 -16.81
CA PRO A 88 -12.21 5.79 -15.97
C PRO A 88 -10.88 5.04 -16.10
N ALA A 89 -10.27 4.63 -14.99
CA ALA A 89 -9.01 3.89 -14.95
C ALA A 89 -9.00 2.65 -15.87
N LYS A 90 -10.11 1.91 -15.95
CA LYS A 90 -10.27 0.78 -16.88
C LYS A 90 -9.97 1.13 -18.34
N ASP A 91 -10.23 2.36 -18.78
CA ASP A 91 -10.04 2.75 -20.18
C ASP A 91 -8.55 2.94 -20.48
N LEU A 92 -7.78 3.46 -19.51
CA LEU A 92 -6.33 3.56 -19.58
C LEU A 92 -5.65 2.18 -19.41
N ILE A 93 -6.13 1.34 -18.50
CA ILE A 93 -5.59 -0.01 -18.26
C ILE A 93 -5.68 -0.91 -19.49
N HIS A 94 -6.71 -0.71 -20.33
CA HIS A 94 -6.84 -1.43 -21.60
C HIS A 94 -6.00 -0.86 -22.75
N ASP A 95 -5.42 0.34 -22.58
CA ASP A 95 -4.61 0.98 -23.62
C ASP A 95 -3.30 0.22 -23.88
N LYS A 96 -2.95 0.09 -25.17
CA LYS A 96 -1.77 -0.69 -25.58
C LYS A 96 -0.46 0.00 -25.22
N GLN A 97 -0.39 1.32 -25.22
CA GLN A 97 0.81 2.06 -24.83
C GLN A 97 0.96 1.99 -23.30
N PHE A 98 -0.13 2.16 -22.55
CA PHE A 98 -0.08 2.04 -21.11
C PHE A 98 0.32 0.64 -20.63
N LYS A 99 -0.17 -0.42 -21.27
CA LYS A 99 0.28 -1.79 -20.96
C LYS A 99 1.79 -1.99 -21.15
N LYS A 100 2.42 -1.29 -22.09
CA LYS A 100 3.89 -1.31 -22.24
C LYS A 100 4.56 -0.60 -21.08
N VAL A 101 4.08 0.59 -20.72
CA VAL A 101 4.57 1.33 -19.55
C VAL A 101 4.46 0.46 -18.29
N LEU A 102 3.29 -0.10 -18.00
CA LEU A 102 3.07 -0.98 -16.84
C LEU A 102 4.04 -2.16 -16.81
N LYS A 103 4.31 -2.80 -17.94
CA LYS A 103 5.25 -3.92 -18.02
C LYS A 103 6.67 -3.51 -17.61
N ASP A 104 7.07 -2.27 -17.91
CA ASP A 104 8.38 -1.74 -17.56
C ASP A 104 8.42 -1.19 -16.12
N VAL A 105 7.27 -0.94 -15.49
CA VAL A 105 7.15 -0.56 -14.07
C VAL A 105 7.07 -1.77 -13.15
N LEU A 106 6.26 -2.78 -13.48
CA LEU A 106 5.90 -3.90 -12.59
C LEU A 106 7.02 -4.95 -12.48
N PRO A 107 7.61 -5.22 -11.30
CA PRO A 107 8.56 -6.32 -11.12
C PRO A 107 8.06 -7.66 -11.68
N GLY A 108 8.96 -8.42 -12.30
CA GLY A 108 8.65 -9.73 -12.90
C GLY A 108 8.62 -10.86 -11.87
N CYS A 109 7.99 -10.64 -10.71
CA CYS A 109 8.01 -11.54 -9.57
C CYS A 109 6.69 -12.29 -9.39
N MET A 110 6.77 -13.45 -8.74
CA MET A 110 5.59 -14.10 -8.17
C MET A 110 5.17 -13.36 -6.91
N PHE A 111 3.87 -13.18 -6.74
CA PHE A 111 3.25 -12.43 -5.67
C PHE A 111 2.12 -13.27 -5.06
N HIS A 112 2.05 -13.30 -3.73
CA HIS A 112 1.01 -14.05 -3.03
C HIS A 112 -0.21 -13.17 -2.75
N TYR A 113 -1.29 -13.37 -3.52
CA TYR A 113 -2.57 -12.69 -3.34
C TYR A 113 -3.71 -13.70 -3.29
N GLY A 114 -3.80 -14.41 -2.16
CA GLY A 114 -4.69 -15.57 -1.94
C GLY A 114 -4.26 -16.84 -2.66
N LYS A 115 -3.53 -16.69 -3.77
CA LYS A 115 -2.74 -17.71 -4.46
C LYS A 115 -1.49 -17.03 -5.02
N ASP A 116 -0.47 -17.83 -5.33
CA ASP A 116 0.70 -17.33 -6.03
C ASP A 116 0.33 -17.00 -7.49
N MET A 117 0.62 -15.77 -7.91
CA MET A 117 0.43 -15.29 -9.27
C MET A 117 1.48 -14.24 -9.64
N PRO A 118 1.74 -13.97 -10.92
CA PRO A 118 2.53 -12.83 -11.32
C PRO A 118 1.95 -11.51 -10.78
N LEU A 119 2.81 -10.57 -10.37
CA LEU A 119 2.36 -9.27 -9.84
C LEU A 119 1.50 -8.48 -10.84
N ASP A 120 1.79 -8.59 -12.15
CA ASP A 120 0.98 -7.97 -13.19
C ASP A 120 -0.43 -8.55 -13.30
N GLU A 121 -0.61 -9.86 -13.07
CA GLU A 121 -1.93 -10.47 -12.96
C GLU A 121 -2.70 -9.90 -11.74
N ALA A 122 -2.04 -9.77 -10.59
CA ALA A 122 -2.67 -9.20 -9.38
C ALA A 122 -3.10 -7.73 -9.59
N VAL A 123 -2.23 -6.91 -10.18
CA VAL A 123 -2.52 -5.51 -10.51
C VAL A 123 -3.65 -5.39 -11.54
N ASP A 124 -3.64 -6.21 -12.60
CA ASP A 124 -4.75 -6.24 -13.58
C ASP A 124 -6.08 -6.58 -12.90
N MET A 125 -6.10 -7.57 -11.98
CA MET A 125 -7.31 -7.96 -11.26
C MET A 125 -7.97 -6.83 -10.46
N VAL A 126 -7.20 -5.92 -9.86
CA VAL A 126 -7.75 -4.80 -9.08
C VAL A 126 -8.06 -3.57 -9.94
N MET A 127 -7.51 -3.49 -11.16
CA MET A 127 -7.57 -2.31 -12.02
C MET A 127 -8.53 -2.41 -13.21
N LYS A 128 -8.66 -3.60 -13.82
CA LYS A 128 -9.30 -3.77 -15.14
C LYS A 128 -10.76 -3.31 -15.22
N ASP A 129 -11.47 -3.32 -14.10
CA ASP A 129 -12.87 -2.92 -13.99
C ASP A 129 -13.04 -1.62 -13.19
N SER A 130 -11.94 -0.97 -12.81
CA SER A 130 -11.96 0.24 -12.00
C SER A 130 -12.62 1.41 -12.73
N ARG A 131 -13.59 2.02 -12.07
CA ARG A 131 -14.28 3.24 -12.53
C ARG A 131 -13.71 4.51 -11.88
N VAL A 132 -12.67 4.38 -11.06
CA VAL A 132 -12.01 5.55 -10.46
C VAL A 132 -11.44 6.40 -11.58
N PRO A 133 -11.70 7.71 -11.62
CA PRO A 133 -11.10 8.59 -12.60
C PRO A 133 -9.58 8.58 -12.49
N VAL A 134 -8.89 8.53 -13.62
CA VAL A 134 -7.46 8.86 -13.68
C VAL A 134 -7.30 10.32 -13.28
N ARG A 135 -6.37 10.59 -12.37
CA ARG A 135 -6.08 11.95 -11.89
C ARG A 135 -4.76 12.41 -12.46
N ILE A 136 -4.74 13.59 -13.09
CA ILE A 136 -3.49 14.24 -13.49
C ILE A 136 -3.32 15.54 -12.70
N ARG A 137 -2.43 15.50 -11.71
CA ARG A 137 -2.11 16.67 -10.89
C ARG A 137 -1.02 17.51 -11.55
N ASP A 138 -1.24 18.83 -11.57
CA ASP A 138 -0.32 19.83 -12.14
C ASP A 138 0.11 19.56 -13.60
N GLY A 139 -0.69 18.77 -14.34
CA GLY A 139 -0.35 18.34 -15.69
C GLY A 139 0.91 17.46 -15.78
N ARG A 140 1.39 16.91 -14.65
CA ARG A 140 2.65 16.19 -14.50
C ARG A 140 2.50 14.82 -13.86
N TYR A 141 1.77 14.72 -12.75
CA TYR A 141 1.69 13.51 -11.94
C TYR A 141 0.41 12.75 -12.26
N VAL A 142 0.53 11.54 -12.80
CA VAL A 142 -0.61 10.69 -13.15
C VAL A 142 -0.81 9.66 -12.06
N VAL A 143 -2.02 9.58 -11.52
CA VAL A 143 -2.45 8.52 -10.60
C VAL A 143 -3.59 7.73 -11.24
N VAL A 144 -3.37 6.42 -11.35
CA VAL A 144 -4.36 5.44 -11.83
C VAL A 144 -4.65 4.49 -10.68
N SER A 145 -5.92 4.28 -10.33
CA SER A 145 -6.28 3.54 -9.11
C SER A 145 -7.36 2.49 -9.33
N GLY A 146 -7.30 1.44 -8.51
CA GLY A 146 -8.27 0.36 -8.43
C GLY A 146 -8.64 0.13 -6.97
N LEU A 147 -9.91 0.33 -6.61
CA LEU A 147 -10.37 0.31 -5.21
C LEU A 147 -10.97 -1.03 -4.77
N GLY A 148 -10.99 -2.04 -5.65
CA GLY A 148 -11.61 -3.32 -5.33
C GLY A 148 -11.11 -4.45 -6.22
N GLY A 149 -10.46 -5.42 -5.59
CA GLY A 149 -10.09 -6.69 -6.14
C GLY A 149 -11.05 -7.82 -5.77
N PRO A 150 -10.96 -8.97 -6.45
CA PRO A 150 -11.80 -10.13 -6.16
C PRO A 150 -11.50 -10.82 -4.82
N TYR A 151 -10.35 -10.53 -4.19
CA TYR A 151 -9.88 -11.22 -3.00
C TYR A 151 -9.32 -10.24 -1.96
N LEU A 152 -9.33 -10.62 -0.69
CA LEU A 152 -8.49 -10.04 0.37
C LEU A 152 -8.50 -8.49 0.47
N SER A 153 -9.61 -7.87 0.07
CA SER A 153 -9.77 -6.40 -0.01
C SER A 153 -8.68 -5.71 -0.84
N GLY A 154 -8.22 -6.37 -1.91
CA GLY A 154 -7.14 -5.87 -2.77
C GLY A 154 -7.46 -4.50 -3.38
N ARG A 155 -6.50 -3.58 -3.32
CA ARG A 155 -6.54 -2.26 -3.94
C ARG A 155 -5.17 -1.95 -4.51
N GLY A 156 -5.08 -1.09 -5.51
CA GLY A 156 -3.80 -0.66 -6.01
C GLY A 156 -3.84 0.70 -6.64
N PHE A 157 -2.65 1.24 -6.86
CA PHE A 157 -2.43 2.43 -7.66
C PHE A 157 -1.14 2.33 -8.48
N VAL A 158 -1.07 3.12 -9.53
CA VAL A 158 0.14 3.41 -10.30
C VAL A 158 0.28 4.92 -10.34
N TRP A 159 1.48 5.39 -10.00
CA TRP A 159 1.87 6.79 -9.98
C TRP A 159 2.99 7.03 -10.99
N ILE A 160 2.88 8.07 -11.81
CA ILE A 160 3.86 8.38 -12.85
C ILE A 160 4.15 9.89 -12.85
N ASP A 161 5.43 10.25 -12.70
CA ASP A 161 5.94 11.57 -13.05
C ASP A 161 6.23 11.63 -14.56
N MET A 162 5.38 12.33 -15.31
CA MET A 162 5.52 12.44 -16.77
C MET A 162 6.71 13.29 -17.22
N GLN A 163 7.31 14.10 -16.35
CA GLN A 163 8.47 14.92 -16.69
C GLN A 163 9.78 14.19 -16.42
N ASP A 164 9.89 13.54 -15.26
CA ASP A 164 11.10 12.81 -14.89
C ASP A 164 11.11 11.36 -15.42
N GLY A 165 9.98 10.87 -15.92
CA GLY A 165 9.84 9.51 -16.44
C GLY A 165 9.92 8.44 -15.34
N VAL A 166 9.66 8.84 -14.10
CA VAL A 166 9.67 7.97 -12.92
C VAL A 166 8.27 7.41 -12.72
N ALA A 167 8.19 6.11 -12.42
CA ALA A 167 6.94 5.44 -12.14
C ALA A 167 7.09 4.45 -10.98
N LEU A 168 6.09 4.49 -10.11
CA LEU A 168 5.95 3.70 -8.90
C LEU A 168 4.53 3.15 -8.86
N GLY A 169 4.28 2.14 -8.06
CA GLY A 169 2.92 1.72 -7.76
C GLY A 169 2.83 1.10 -6.39
N GLY A 170 1.59 0.90 -5.94
CA GLY A 170 1.29 0.27 -4.66
C GLY A 170 0.19 -0.77 -4.81
N PHE A 171 0.25 -1.79 -3.97
CA PHE A 171 -0.77 -2.84 -3.88
C PHE A 171 -1.07 -3.13 -2.41
N TYR A 172 -2.28 -2.79 -1.97
CA TYR A 172 -2.78 -3.02 -0.62
C TYR A 172 -3.67 -4.25 -0.56
N PHE A 173 -3.52 -5.09 0.46
CA PHE A 173 -4.34 -6.29 0.65
C PHE A 173 -4.18 -6.85 2.08
N HIS A 174 -5.02 -7.84 2.41
CA HIS A 174 -4.93 -8.59 3.68
C HIS A 174 -4.34 -9.98 3.41
N PRO A 175 -3.02 -10.18 3.55
CA PRO A 175 -2.39 -11.47 3.28
C PRO A 175 -2.93 -12.60 4.17
N THR A 176 -2.78 -13.84 3.69
CA THR A 176 -3.19 -15.07 4.39
C THR A 176 -2.08 -16.11 4.52
N ASN A 177 -0.85 -15.74 4.16
CA ASN A 177 0.36 -16.57 4.12
C ASN A 177 1.31 -16.31 5.31
N GLY A 178 0.77 -15.81 6.43
CA GLY A 178 1.54 -15.46 7.63
C GLY A 178 2.35 -14.17 7.52
N GLU A 179 2.24 -13.44 6.41
CA GLU A 179 2.69 -12.06 6.31
C GLU A 179 1.88 -11.15 7.25
N PRO A 180 2.50 -10.14 7.90
CA PRO A 180 1.80 -9.13 8.67
C PRO A 180 0.63 -8.54 7.88
N THR A 181 -0.49 -8.28 8.56
CA THR A 181 -1.74 -7.86 7.90
C THR A 181 -2.33 -6.63 8.59
N PRO A 182 -2.78 -5.62 7.82
CA PRO A 182 -2.72 -5.52 6.35
C PRO A 182 -1.31 -5.14 5.83
N THR A 183 -1.10 -5.34 4.53
CA THR A 183 0.15 -4.96 3.83
C THR A 183 -0.13 -3.92 2.74
N LEU A 184 0.81 -2.98 2.58
CA LEU A 184 1.01 -2.17 1.38
C LEU A 184 2.35 -2.51 0.71
N ALA A 185 2.31 -3.15 -0.46
CA ALA A 185 3.49 -3.44 -1.26
C ALA A 185 3.70 -2.34 -2.30
N ILE A 186 4.72 -1.50 -2.10
CA ILE A 186 5.19 -0.52 -3.08
C ILE A 186 6.11 -1.25 -4.07
N TYR A 187 6.11 -0.84 -5.34
CA TYR A 187 6.90 -1.50 -6.36
C TYR A 187 7.39 -0.53 -7.43
N SER A 188 8.59 -0.83 -7.95
CA SER A 188 9.06 -0.33 -9.24
C SER A 188 10.27 -1.13 -9.72
N LYS A 189 10.29 -1.48 -11.00
CA LYS A 189 11.46 -2.01 -11.71
C LYS A 189 12.56 -0.98 -11.92
N GLN A 190 12.24 0.31 -11.80
CA GLN A 190 13.20 1.37 -12.04
C GLN A 190 14.18 1.51 -10.86
N ILE A 191 13.81 1.12 -9.64
CA ILE A 191 14.72 1.24 -8.50
C ILE A 191 15.81 0.16 -8.53
N LYS A 192 17.08 0.60 -8.51
CA LYS A 192 18.27 -0.27 -8.53
C LYS A 192 18.63 -0.88 -7.19
N GLU A 193 18.28 -0.17 -6.12
CA GLU A 193 18.74 -0.43 -4.78
C GLU A 193 18.09 -1.68 -4.19
N ASP A 194 18.83 -2.35 -3.32
CA ASP A 194 18.34 -3.51 -2.57
C ASP A 194 17.64 -3.12 -1.28
N GLN A 195 17.68 -1.84 -0.90
CA GLN A 195 16.94 -1.22 0.19
C GLN A 195 16.56 0.20 -0.25
N VAL A 196 15.38 0.66 0.15
CA VAL A 196 14.92 2.03 -0.14
C VAL A 196 14.04 2.50 1.01
N ALA A 197 14.26 3.73 1.46
CA ALA A 197 13.42 4.39 2.45
C ALA A 197 12.37 5.29 1.78
N MET A 198 11.29 5.61 2.48
CA MET A 198 10.25 6.50 1.95
C MET A 198 10.80 7.90 1.63
N SER A 199 11.71 8.42 2.47
CA SER A 199 12.40 9.69 2.25
C SER A 199 13.30 9.73 1.01
N GLU A 200 13.69 8.59 0.44
CA GLU A 200 14.47 8.51 -0.79
C GLU A 200 13.60 8.54 -2.06
N LEU A 201 12.28 8.36 -1.90
CA LEU A 201 11.32 8.43 -3.00
C LEU A 201 10.93 9.90 -3.29
N PRO A 202 10.32 10.19 -4.46
CA PRO A 202 9.83 11.53 -4.75
C PRO A 202 8.87 12.01 -3.65
N PRO A 203 9.07 13.20 -3.04
CA PRO A 203 8.16 13.69 -1.99
C PRO A 203 6.70 13.79 -2.45
N VAL A 204 6.51 14.18 -3.71
CA VAL A 204 5.21 14.24 -4.39
C VAL A 204 4.54 12.87 -4.47
N PHE A 205 5.32 11.79 -4.65
CA PHE A 205 4.78 10.44 -4.58
C PHE A 205 4.24 10.12 -3.18
N GLY A 206 4.97 10.50 -2.12
CA GLY A 206 4.49 10.33 -0.73
C GLY A 206 3.16 11.05 -0.48
N GLN A 207 3.01 12.28 -1.00
CA GLN A 207 1.77 13.05 -0.90
C GLN A 207 0.60 12.38 -1.65
N ASP A 208 0.81 12.00 -2.90
CA ASP A 208 -0.22 11.36 -3.72
C ASP A 208 -0.58 9.96 -3.19
N MET A 209 0.40 9.25 -2.59
CA MET A 209 0.18 7.98 -1.90
C MET A 209 -0.68 8.18 -0.64
N ALA A 210 -0.37 9.16 0.20
CA ALA A 210 -1.15 9.44 1.40
C ALA A 210 -2.60 9.83 1.07
N GLU A 211 -2.79 10.64 0.02
CA GLU A 211 -4.13 10.96 -0.49
C GLU A 211 -4.86 9.70 -0.97
N TRP A 212 -4.19 8.86 -1.77
CA TRP A 212 -4.74 7.58 -2.22
C TRP A 212 -5.08 6.65 -1.05
N GLN A 213 -4.24 6.56 -0.02
CA GLN A 213 -4.49 5.74 1.16
C GLN A 213 -5.76 6.20 1.88
N ASN A 214 -5.92 7.51 2.07
CA ASN A 214 -7.12 8.08 2.69
C ASN A 214 -8.39 7.79 1.87
N GLU A 215 -8.37 8.07 0.57
CA GLU A 215 -9.49 7.76 -0.34
C GLU A 215 -9.82 6.26 -0.36
N SER A 216 -8.78 5.44 -0.29
CA SER A 216 -8.84 3.98 -0.30
C SER A 216 -9.04 3.38 1.08
N ARG A 217 -9.24 4.18 2.14
CA ARG A 217 -9.41 3.65 3.52
C ARG A 217 -8.32 2.64 3.92
N VAL A 218 -7.10 2.88 3.47
CA VAL A 218 -5.91 2.18 3.94
C VAL A 218 -5.53 2.79 5.29
N PRO A 219 -5.28 1.99 6.34
CA PRO A 219 -4.84 2.52 7.63
C PRO A 219 -3.56 3.34 7.50
N THR A 220 -3.46 4.43 8.28
CA THR A 220 -2.28 5.31 8.29
C THR A 220 -0.99 4.55 8.54
N VAL A 221 -0.99 3.69 9.57
CA VAL A 221 0.09 2.73 9.81
C VAL A 221 -0.32 1.39 9.23
N THR A 222 0.43 0.92 8.24
CA THR A 222 0.24 -0.37 7.57
C THR A 222 1.61 -0.94 7.28
N THR A 223 1.82 -2.25 7.42
CA THR A 223 3.11 -2.85 7.05
C THR A 223 3.47 -2.53 5.60
N GLN A 224 4.66 -1.95 5.37
CA GLN A 224 5.10 -1.55 4.04
C GLN A 224 6.30 -2.37 3.58
N TYR A 225 6.25 -2.74 2.30
CA TYR A 225 7.35 -3.40 1.63
C TYR A 225 7.65 -2.72 0.31
N PHE A 226 8.90 -2.83 -0.13
CA PHE A 226 9.28 -2.51 -1.50
C PHE A 226 9.57 -3.78 -2.30
N LEU A 227 8.88 -3.97 -3.43
CA LEU A 227 9.13 -5.03 -4.40
C LEU A 227 10.12 -4.52 -5.44
N THR A 228 11.35 -5.01 -5.34
CA THR A 228 12.46 -4.62 -6.22
C THR A 228 12.37 -5.32 -7.57
N GLY A 229 13.08 -4.79 -8.57
CA GLY A 229 13.26 -5.45 -9.87
C GLY A 229 13.99 -6.80 -9.83
N LYS A 230 14.51 -7.23 -8.68
CA LYS A 230 15.31 -8.46 -8.49
C LYS A 230 14.52 -9.62 -7.88
N ASN A 231 13.18 -9.56 -7.91
CA ASN A 231 12.29 -10.55 -7.28
C ASN A 231 12.54 -10.71 -5.77
N LYS A 232 12.92 -9.60 -5.12
CA LYS A 232 13.04 -9.51 -3.67
C LYS A 232 12.05 -8.49 -3.13
N ARG A 233 11.48 -8.83 -1.99
CA ARG A 233 10.72 -7.93 -1.15
C ARG A 233 11.64 -7.44 -0.05
N VAL A 234 11.74 -6.13 0.14
CA VAL A 234 12.53 -5.53 1.23
C VAL A 234 11.64 -4.66 2.10
N LEU A 235 12.09 -4.38 3.32
CA LEU A 235 11.38 -3.49 4.23
C LEU A 235 11.37 -2.08 3.62
N LEU A 236 10.21 -1.43 3.68
CA LEU A 236 10.09 0.00 3.47
C LEU A 236 9.75 0.58 4.84
N GLU A 237 10.77 1.01 5.58
CA GLU A 237 10.62 1.47 6.97
C GLU A 237 9.80 2.77 7.02
N HIS A 238 8.98 2.93 8.05
CA HIS A 238 8.29 4.18 8.33
C HIS A 238 9.31 5.17 8.92
N ASP A 239 9.87 6.02 8.06
CA ASP A 239 10.85 7.05 8.42
C ASP A 239 10.20 8.42 8.72
N GLU A 240 8.88 8.53 8.56
CA GLU A 240 8.10 9.68 8.96
C GLU A 240 8.01 9.85 10.50
N ASP A 241 7.81 11.10 10.93
CA ASP A 241 7.40 11.45 12.28
C ASP A 241 5.95 11.94 12.24
N TYR A 242 5.03 11.15 12.80
CA TYR A 242 3.61 11.50 12.84
C TYR A 242 3.31 12.70 13.75
N CYS A 243 4.22 13.03 14.68
CA CYS A 243 4.10 14.21 15.54
C CYS A 243 4.64 15.47 14.88
N SER A 244 5.55 15.33 13.91
CA SER A 244 6.17 16.44 13.18
C SER A 244 6.24 16.16 11.67
N PRO A 245 5.09 16.16 10.95
CA PRO A 245 5.08 15.81 9.53
C PRO A 245 5.96 16.76 8.70
N ALA A 246 6.91 16.20 7.95
CA ALA A 246 7.93 16.96 7.21
C ALA A 246 7.34 17.95 6.17
N ASP A 247 6.16 17.65 5.63
CA ASP A 247 5.54 18.39 4.53
C ASP A 247 4.58 19.50 4.98
N GLY A 248 4.59 19.87 6.27
CA GLY A 248 3.62 20.82 6.83
C GLY A 248 2.18 20.30 6.79
N MET A 249 2.01 19.00 6.54
CA MET A 249 0.74 18.29 6.66
C MET A 249 0.27 18.33 8.12
N VAL A 250 -1.05 18.36 8.30
CA VAL A 250 -1.65 18.27 9.63
C VAL A 250 -1.37 16.86 10.16
N ALA A 251 -0.84 16.78 11.39
CA ALA A 251 -0.66 15.50 12.07
C ALA A 251 -1.97 14.69 12.04
N PRO A 252 -1.90 13.35 11.85
CA PRO A 252 -3.10 12.53 11.87
C PRO A 252 -3.91 12.74 13.14
N ALA A 253 -5.24 12.62 13.04
CA ALA A 253 -6.10 12.71 14.21
C ALA A 253 -5.82 11.53 15.16
N GLY A 254 -5.35 11.82 16.38
CA GLY A 254 -5.02 10.79 17.37
C GLY A 254 -3.80 11.15 18.21
N ASP A 255 -3.29 10.17 18.96
CA ASP A 255 -2.01 10.26 19.66
C ASP A 255 -0.88 9.92 18.69
N CYS A 256 -0.16 10.94 18.22
CA CYS A 256 0.88 10.77 17.22
C CYS A 256 2.06 9.93 17.73
N GLU A 257 2.32 9.90 19.04
CA GLU A 257 3.37 9.07 19.63
C GLU A 257 2.99 7.59 19.60
N GLU A 258 1.70 7.28 19.78
CA GLU A 258 1.21 5.91 19.60
C GLU A 258 1.33 5.48 18.13
N LEU A 259 1.05 6.37 17.17
CA LEU A 259 1.27 6.06 15.75
C LEU A 259 2.74 5.80 15.42
N ASN A 260 3.66 6.60 15.97
CA ASN A 260 5.10 6.37 15.85
C ASN A 260 5.49 5.00 16.46
N ALA A 261 4.92 4.62 17.61
CA ALA A 261 5.16 3.33 18.24
C ALA A 261 4.59 2.15 17.45
N ASP A 262 3.37 2.30 16.91
CA ASP A 262 2.73 1.31 16.05
C ASP A 262 3.48 1.11 14.73
N ALA A 263 4.01 2.19 14.15
CA ALA A 263 4.83 2.13 12.95
C ALA A 263 6.14 1.38 13.19
N ALA A 264 6.82 1.67 14.31
CA ALA A 264 8.01 0.92 14.72
C ALA A 264 7.71 -0.58 14.90
N ASP A 265 6.60 -0.92 15.54
CA ASP A 265 6.18 -2.32 15.72
C ASP A 265 5.80 -3.01 14.40
N ALA A 266 5.17 -2.29 13.47
CA ALA A 266 4.85 -2.79 12.14
C ALA A 266 6.12 -3.09 11.33
N ASP A 267 7.13 -2.20 11.40
CA ASP A 267 8.42 -2.38 10.74
C ASP A 267 9.20 -3.56 11.29
N GLU A 268 9.18 -3.74 12.61
CA GLU A 268 9.84 -4.86 13.27
C GLU A 268 9.22 -6.20 12.86
N GLN A 269 7.88 -6.30 12.90
CA GLN A 269 7.17 -7.52 12.47
C GLN A 269 7.45 -7.82 10.99
N ALA A 270 7.49 -6.76 10.17
CA ALA A 270 7.82 -6.86 8.76
C ALA A 270 9.25 -7.35 8.53
N ALA A 271 10.23 -6.79 9.24
CA ALA A 271 11.63 -7.21 9.17
C ALA A 271 11.80 -8.67 9.61
N TYR A 272 11.16 -9.07 10.72
CA TYR A 272 11.21 -10.44 11.20
C TYR A 272 10.61 -11.42 10.19
N TYR A 273 9.46 -11.09 9.59
CA TYR A 273 8.87 -11.88 8.51
C TYR A 273 9.83 -12.02 7.33
N LEU A 274 10.45 -10.91 6.88
CA LEU A 274 11.39 -10.92 5.75
C LEU A 274 12.62 -11.79 5.99
N ASP A 275 13.16 -11.77 7.22
CA ASP A 275 14.28 -12.64 7.62
C ASP A 275 13.89 -14.11 7.52
N GLN A 276 12.72 -14.47 8.05
CA GLN A 276 12.18 -15.84 7.99
C GLN A 276 11.96 -16.32 6.55
N VAL A 277 11.43 -15.46 5.68
CA VAL A 277 11.11 -15.83 4.30
C VAL A 277 12.24 -15.57 3.32
N HIS A 278 13.41 -15.18 3.81
CA HIS A 278 14.57 -14.85 3.00
C HIS A 278 14.24 -13.87 1.86
N TYR A 279 13.44 -12.85 2.17
CA TYR A 279 13.07 -11.75 1.26
C TYR A 279 12.34 -12.19 -0.02
N ALA A 280 11.78 -13.41 -0.05
CA ALA A 280 11.03 -13.92 -1.20
C ALA A 280 9.64 -13.25 -1.32
N THR A 281 9.21 -12.96 -2.56
CA THR A 281 8.02 -12.12 -2.83
C THR A 281 6.68 -12.87 -2.74
N ASN A 282 6.69 -14.20 -2.69
CA ASN A 282 5.51 -15.07 -2.60
C ASN A 282 5.60 -16.11 -1.47
N ALA A 283 6.52 -15.93 -0.54
CA ALA A 283 6.75 -16.92 0.50
C ALA A 283 5.58 -17.01 1.49
N THR A 284 5.51 -18.15 2.18
CA THR A 284 4.59 -18.36 3.29
C THR A 284 5.41 -18.58 4.55
N ALA A 285 5.12 -17.80 5.59
CA ALA A 285 5.68 -17.98 6.91
C ALA A 285 4.62 -18.49 7.87
N TRP A 286 5.06 -19.08 8.98
CA TRP A 286 4.17 -19.55 10.02
C TRP A 286 4.46 -18.78 11.30
N MET A 287 3.54 -17.89 11.68
CA MET A 287 3.47 -17.20 12.98
C MET A 287 4.76 -16.48 13.43
N ILE A 288 4.60 -15.57 14.40
CA ILE A 288 5.74 -15.00 15.12
C ILE A 288 6.44 -16.13 15.89
N GLY A 289 7.76 -16.29 15.69
CA GLY A 289 8.53 -17.34 16.36
C GLY A 289 8.77 -17.05 17.84
N ALA A 290 9.21 -18.08 18.58
CA ALA A 290 9.40 -17.98 20.03
C ALA A 290 10.46 -16.95 20.44
N ASP A 291 11.47 -16.74 19.60
CA ASP A 291 12.51 -15.73 19.77
C ASP A 291 11.93 -14.31 19.69
N GLN A 292 11.08 -14.03 18.70
CA GLN A 292 10.43 -12.73 18.57
C GLN A 292 9.42 -12.47 19.71
N VAL A 293 8.68 -13.49 20.15
CA VAL A 293 7.82 -13.38 21.35
C VAL A 293 8.65 -13.07 22.60
N ALA A 294 9.80 -13.75 22.77
CA ALA A 294 10.69 -13.50 23.90
C ALA A 294 11.27 -12.08 23.88
N TRP A 295 11.66 -11.60 22.69
CA TRP A 295 12.14 -10.25 22.49
C TRP A 295 11.09 -9.19 22.83
N ILE A 296 9.85 -9.32 22.33
CA ILE A 296 8.74 -8.41 22.70
C ILE A 296 8.60 -8.37 24.23
N GLY A 297 8.65 -9.52 24.90
CA GLY A 297 8.62 -9.57 26.36
C GLY A 297 9.78 -8.82 27.04
N VAL A 298 10.99 -8.83 26.47
CA VAL A 298 12.13 -8.05 26.97
C VAL A 298 11.91 -6.55 26.78
N ARG A 299 11.44 -6.15 25.60
CA ARG A 299 11.11 -4.75 25.28
C ARG A 299 10.09 -4.18 26.26
N GLU A 300 8.95 -4.86 26.43
CA GLU A 300 7.87 -4.40 27.32
C GLU A 300 8.33 -4.24 28.77
N ARG A 301 9.13 -5.19 29.28
CA ARG A 301 9.69 -5.07 30.65
C ARG A 301 10.70 -3.94 30.78
N THR A 302 11.46 -3.66 29.72
CA THR A 302 12.49 -2.61 29.72
C THR A 302 11.86 -1.22 29.66
N CYS A 303 10.84 -1.03 28.82
CA CYS A 303 10.22 0.28 28.59
C CYS A 303 9.02 0.58 29.50
N GLY A 304 8.36 -0.43 30.10
CA GLY A 304 7.17 -0.21 30.92
C GLY A 304 7.38 0.58 32.23
N GLY A 305 8.62 0.77 32.67
CA GLY A 305 8.95 1.45 33.93
C GLY A 305 9.72 2.77 33.80
N VAL A 306 9.90 3.28 32.58
CA VAL A 306 10.66 4.53 32.34
C VAL A 306 9.74 5.75 32.28
N VAL A 307 10.34 6.95 32.35
CA VAL A 307 9.60 8.24 32.32
C VAL A 307 8.86 8.44 31.00
N ASP A 308 9.43 7.94 29.90
CA ASP A 308 8.85 7.99 28.55
C ASP A 308 8.80 6.56 27.96
N PRO A 309 7.73 5.80 28.24
CA PRO A 309 7.59 4.42 27.75
C PRO A 309 7.50 4.31 26.23
N LEU A 310 6.80 5.24 25.56
CA LEU A 310 6.60 5.20 24.11
C LEU A 310 7.88 5.56 23.36
N GLY A 311 8.58 6.63 23.73
CA GLY A 311 9.87 6.96 23.13
C GLY A 311 10.92 5.87 23.36
N CYS A 312 10.86 5.18 24.50
CA CYS A 312 11.67 3.97 24.72
C CYS A 312 11.30 2.84 23.75
N ARG A 313 10.00 2.51 23.62
CA ARG A 313 9.49 1.46 22.71
C ARG A 313 9.90 1.76 21.28
N ILE A 314 9.63 2.96 20.76
CA ILE A 314 9.99 3.39 19.40
C ILE A 314 11.48 3.17 19.15
N ARG A 315 12.35 3.71 20.01
CA ARG A 315 13.80 3.63 19.83
C ARG A 315 14.31 2.19 19.88
N VAL A 316 13.92 1.42 20.90
CA VAL A 316 14.42 0.05 21.08
C VAL A 316 13.91 -0.86 19.97
N THR A 317 12.66 -0.68 19.52
CA THR A 317 12.09 -1.42 18.40
C THR A 317 12.83 -1.10 17.09
N ARG A 318 13.04 0.18 16.75
CA ARG A 318 13.78 0.58 15.53
C ARG A 318 15.20 0.04 15.49
N GLU A 319 15.94 0.11 16.61
CA GLU A 319 17.28 -0.48 16.71
C GLU A 319 17.26 -2.00 16.48
N HIS A 320 16.26 -2.72 16.99
CA HIS A 320 16.13 -4.15 16.73
C HIS A 320 15.78 -4.45 15.27
N THR A 321 14.88 -3.66 14.66
CA THR A 321 14.60 -3.72 13.22
C THR A 321 15.90 -3.58 12.42
N HIS A 322 16.75 -2.60 12.75
CA HIS A 322 18.05 -2.39 12.09
C HIS A 322 19.00 -3.58 12.28
N VAL A 323 18.98 -4.24 13.44
CA VAL A 323 19.73 -5.49 13.66
C VAL A 323 19.20 -6.64 12.80
N ILE A 324 17.88 -6.77 12.61
CA ILE A 324 17.28 -7.81 11.76
C ILE A 324 17.65 -7.57 10.29
N ILE A 325 17.37 -6.38 9.76
CA ILE A 325 17.64 -6.05 8.36
C ILE A 325 19.15 -6.01 8.04
N GLY A 326 19.98 -5.62 9.03
CA GLY A 326 21.44 -5.57 8.90
C GLY A 326 22.09 -6.95 8.73
N ARG A 327 21.39 -8.05 9.04
CA ARG A 327 21.84 -9.41 8.70
C ARG A 327 21.85 -9.64 7.19
N GLY A 328 21.05 -8.86 6.44
CA GLY A 328 20.92 -8.90 4.99
C GLY A 328 20.33 -10.21 4.46
N PRO A 329 20.06 -10.28 3.14
CA PRO A 329 19.70 -11.54 2.51
C PRO A 329 20.91 -12.48 2.58
N VAL A 330 20.77 -13.63 3.26
CA VAL A 330 21.82 -14.67 3.25
C VAL A 330 22.02 -15.10 1.81
N GLY A 331 23.16 -14.74 1.22
CA GLY A 331 23.53 -15.21 -0.10
C GLY A 331 23.60 -16.73 -0.08
N HIS A 332 22.62 -17.42 -0.66
CA HIS A 332 22.77 -18.83 -0.97
C HIS A 332 23.87 -18.95 -2.02
N GLY A 333 25.12 -19.07 -1.54
CA GLY A 333 26.25 -19.50 -2.33
C GLY A 333 25.88 -20.81 -2.98
N GLY A 334 25.59 -20.76 -4.28
CA GLY A 334 25.37 -21.94 -5.10
C GLY A 334 26.58 -22.85 -4.95
N ARG A 335 26.39 -24.00 -4.30
CA ARG A 335 27.26 -25.14 -4.54
C ARG A 335 26.99 -25.56 -5.99
N ARG A 336 27.95 -25.24 -6.86
CA ARG A 336 28.11 -25.93 -8.15
C ARG A 336 28.56 -27.35 -7.92
#